data_AF-A0A2D6SWM8-F1
#
_entry.id   AF-A0A2D6SWM8-F1
#
_cell.length_a   1.000
_cell.length_b   1.000
_cell.length_c   1.000
_cell.angle_alpha   90.00
_cell.angle_beta   90.00
_cell.angle_gamma   90.00
#
_symmetry.space_group_name_H-M   'P 1'
#
loop_
_entity.id
_entity.type
_entity.pdbx_description
1 polymer ?
#
loop_
_entity_poly.entity_id
_entity_poly.type
_entity_poly.pdbx_seq_one_letter_code
_entity_poly.pdbx_strand_id
1 'polypeptide(L)'
;MPVRSLLLGGLLFGAMNAAHGEEPKADTEKARATQALKLTLEGAKRYDFKLETDSDEKIILQQTPVLRWSNPIAGSIHGNVFLWTSQGRPAVVGSFYKWFEPFTHASHEFHSLSLNRVSGERDQRTVWSTNAGGVRFTAVKGAIEPDAFDGSPVLGPEDRPK
;
A
#
# COMPACT_ATOMS: atom_id res chain seq x y z
N MET A 1 -22.13 -75.46 -24.89
CA MET A 1 -20.96 -75.22 -25.75
C MET A 1 -20.72 -73.72 -25.87
N PRO A 2 -19.46 -73.24 -25.85
CA PRO A 2 -19.09 -71.89 -25.40
C PRO A 2 -18.59 -70.97 -26.53
N VAL A 3 -18.71 -69.65 -26.39
CA VAL A 3 -17.87 -68.66 -27.11
C VAL A 3 -17.74 -67.41 -26.22
N ARG A 4 -16.64 -67.31 -25.46
CA ARG A 4 -15.45 -66.44 -25.64
C ARG A 4 -15.58 -65.00 -25.11
N SER A 5 -14.77 -64.74 -24.10
CA SER A 5 -14.34 -63.45 -23.57
C SER A 5 -13.84 -62.48 -24.64
N LEU A 6 -13.99 -61.18 -24.41
CA LEU A 6 -12.93 -60.21 -24.66
C LEU A 6 -13.04 -59.03 -23.68
N LEU A 7 -12.06 -58.94 -22.78
CA LEU A 7 -11.71 -57.72 -22.05
C LEU A 7 -11.09 -56.75 -23.06
N LEU A 8 -11.49 -55.48 -23.03
CA LEU A 8 -10.70 -54.40 -23.60
C LEU A 8 -10.56 -53.29 -22.55
N GLY A 9 -9.34 -53.17 -22.02
CA GLY A 9 -8.93 -52.07 -21.18
C GLY A 9 -8.73 -50.79 -22.01
N GLY A 10 -9.06 -49.66 -21.41
CA GLY A 10 -8.69 -48.34 -21.91
C GLY A 10 -8.17 -47.51 -20.74
N LEU A 11 -6.85 -47.48 -20.59
CA LEU A 11 -6.15 -46.43 -19.84
C LEU A 11 -6.43 -45.10 -20.55
N LEU A 12 -7.11 -44.18 -19.87
CA LEU A 12 -7.08 -42.76 -20.21
C LEU A 12 -6.08 -42.06 -19.27
N PHE A 13 -4.81 -42.11 -19.67
CA PHE A 13 -3.84 -41.08 -19.28
C PHE A 13 -4.03 -39.90 -20.23
N GLY A 14 -4.44 -38.76 -19.69
CA GLY A 14 -4.69 -37.54 -20.47
C GLY A 14 -4.42 -36.29 -19.65
N ALA A 15 -3.15 -35.91 -19.58
CA ALA A 15 -2.61 -34.59 -19.30
C ALA A 15 -3.28 -33.76 -18.18
N MET A 16 -2.82 -33.96 -16.94
CA MET A 16 -2.70 -32.83 -16.02
C MET A 16 -1.65 -31.87 -16.61
N ASN A 17 -2.10 -30.86 -17.35
CA ASN A 17 -1.25 -29.73 -17.68
C ASN A 17 -0.83 -29.09 -16.36
N ALA A 18 0.44 -29.28 -16.03
CA ALA A 18 1.13 -28.55 -14.99
C ALA A 18 0.94 -27.06 -15.29
N ALA A 19 0.17 -26.38 -14.44
CA ALA A 19 0.16 -24.93 -14.35
C ALA A 19 1.58 -24.47 -13.97
N HIS A 20 2.45 -24.33 -14.95
CA HIS A 20 3.69 -23.59 -14.82
C HIS A 20 3.28 -22.11 -14.77
N GLY A 21 3.41 -21.50 -13.59
CA GLY A 21 3.36 -20.06 -13.45
C GLY A 21 4.51 -19.47 -14.24
N GLU A 22 4.23 -19.00 -15.45
CA GLU A 22 5.15 -18.18 -16.22
C GLU A 22 5.36 -16.88 -15.44
N GLU A 23 6.59 -16.59 -15.01
CA GLU A 23 6.90 -15.28 -14.43
C GLU A 23 6.47 -14.19 -15.43
N PRO A 24 5.62 -13.23 -15.03
CA PRO A 24 5.21 -12.19 -15.94
C PRO A 24 6.44 -11.43 -16.43
N LYS A 25 6.53 -11.25 -17.76
CA LYS A 25 7.65 -10.56 -18.41
C LYS A 25 7.89 -9.21 -17.73
N ALA A 26 9.16 -8.86 -17.50
CA ALA A 26 9.53 -7.64 -16.78
C ALA A 26 8.85 -6.35 -17.30
N ASP A 27 8.60 -6.28 -18.61
CA ASP A 27 7.86 -5.17 -19.24
C ASP A 27 6.39 -5.10 -18.79
N THR A 28 5.75 -6.25 -18.62
CA THR A 28 4.37 -6.35 -18.11
C THR A 28 4.30 -5.86 -16.66
N GLU A 29 5.22 -6.27 -15.80
CA GLU A 29 5.23 -5.83 -14.39
C GLU A 29 5.54 -4.34 -14.26
N LYS A 30 6.42 -3.79 -15.11
CA LYS A 30 6.66 -2.33 -15.16
C LYS A 30 5.42 -1.55 -15.57
N ALA A 31 4.68 -2.04 -16.57
CA ALA A 31 3.40 -1.46 -16.97
C ALA A 31 2.36 -1.53 -15.84
N ARG A 32 2.24 -2.67 -15.17
CA ARG A 32 1.34 -2.88 -14.02
C ARG A 32 1.70 -1.99 -12.83
N ALA A 33 2.99 -1.81 -12.53
CA ALA A 33 3.46 -0.88 -11.50
C ALA A 33 3.07 0.57 -11.82
N THR A 34 3.17 0.97 -13.09
CA THR A 34 2.75 2.30 -13.57
C THR A 34 1.24 2.48 -13.45
N GLN A 35 0.48 1.46 -13.83
CA GLN A 35 -0.98 1.47 -13.69
C GLN A 35 -1.41 1.51 -12.22
N ALA A 36 -0.76 0.74 -11.35
CA ALA A 36 -1.03 0.73 -9.92
C ALA A 36 -0.75 2.10 -9.29
N LEU A 37 0.33 2.78 -9.68
CA LEU A 37 0.61 4.15 -9.21
C LEU A 37 -0.56 5.09 -9.54
N LYS A 38 -1.07 5.07 -10.78
CA LYS A 38 -2.22 5.87 -11.17
C LYS A 38 -3.46 5.53 -10.32
N LEU A 39 -3.81 4.25 -10.24
CA LEU A 39 -5.02 3.79 -9.53
C LEU A 39 -4.97 4.09 -8.03
N THR A 40 -3.81 3.88 -7.40
CA THR A 40 -3.63 4.09 -5.96
C THR A 40 -3.60 5.57 -5.60
N LEU A 41 -2.99 6.43 -6.42
CA LEU A 41 -3.05 7.89 -6.24
C LEU A 41 -4.50 8.40 -6.36
N GLU A 42 -5.24 7.98 -7.39
CA GLU A 42 -6.65 8.35 -7.53
C GLU A 42 -7.50 7.79 -6.38
N GLY A 43 -7.15 6.61 -5.86
CA GLY A 43 -7.75 6.06 -4.64
C GLY A 43 -7.48 6.91 -3.40
N ALA A 44 -6.23 7.36 -3.21
CA ALA A 44 -5.81 8.19 -2.09
C ALA A 44 -6.48 9.57 -2.11
N LYS A 45 -6.62 10.20 -3.29
CA LYS A 45 -7.28 11.51 -3.46
C LYS A 45 -8.76 11.54 -3.03
N ARG A 46 -9.40 10.37 -2.89
CA ARG A 46 -10.80 10.27 -2.44
C ARG A 46 -10.96 10.33 -0.92
N TYR A 47 -9.86 10.42 -0.18
CA TYR A 47 -9.89 10.52 1.27
C TYR A 47 -9.63 11.94 1.73
N ASP A 48 -10.55 12.45 2.54
CA ASP A 48 -10.40 13.68 3.30
C ASP A 48 -10.24 13.30 4.77
N PHE A 49 -9.10 13.66 5.36
CA PHE A 49 -8.84 13.43 6.79
C PHE A 49 -8.98 14.73 7.57
N LYS A 50 -9.40 14.62 8.83
CA LYS A 50 -9.51 15.74 9.76
C LYS A 50 -8.94 15.32 11.12
N LEU A 51 -8.24 16.25 11.77
CA LEU A 51 -7.88 16.12 13.17
C LEU A 51 -9.11 16.50 14.01
N GLU A 52 -9.42 15.72 15.03
CA GLU A 52 -10.41 16.12 16.04
C GLU A 52 -9.69 17.00 17.08
N THR A 53 -9.51 18.27 16.75
CA THR A 53 -8.98 19.32 17.63
C THR A 53 -9.88 20.55 17.57
N ASP A 54 -9.63 21.55 18.41
CA ASP A 54 -10.31 22.86 18.35
C ASP A 54 -9.86 23.71 17.14
N SER A 55 -9.01 23.17 16.27
CA SER A 55 -8.44 23.87 15.11
C SER A 55 -9.00 23.29 13.81
N ASP A 56 -9.36 24.16 12.88
CA ASP A 56 -9.76 23.81 11.49
C ASP A 56 -8.55 23.42 10.62
N GLU A 57 -7.56 22.74 11.21
CA GLU A 57 -6.33 22.42 10.50
C GLU A 57 -6.57 21.38 9.40
N LYS A 58 -6.20 21.76 8.18
CA LYS A 58 -6.34 20.88 7.03
C LYS A 58 -5.23 19.84 7.00
N ILE A 59 -5.64 18.57 6.96
CA ILE A 59 -4.75 17.46 6.62
C ILE A 59 -4.70 17.32 5.09
N ILE A 60 -3.50 17.39 4.51
CA ILE A 60 -3.28 17.47 3.05
C ILE A 60 -2.54 16.23 2.56
N LEU A 61 -3.05 15.60 1.50
CA LEU A 61 -2.38 14.49 0.82
C LEU A 61 -1.08 14.95 0.15
N GLN A 62 0.02 14.27 0.45
CA GLN A 62 1.25 14.30 -0.34
C GLN A 62 1.07 13.38 -1.56
N GLN A 63 0.96 13.98 -2.76
CA GLN A 63 0.61 13.24 -3.98
C GLN A 63 1.74 12.32 -4.49
N THR A 64 2.98 12.59 -4.12
CA THR A 64 4.11 11.71 -4.40
C THR A 64 4.16 10.63 -3.32
N PRO A 65 4.10 9.33 -3.67
CA PRO A 65 4.21 8.27 -2.67
C PRO A 65 5.61 8.27 -2.04
N VAL A 66 5.66 8.06 -0.73
CA VAL A 66 6.92 7.94 0.03
C VAL A 66 7.56 6.56 -0.12
N LEU A 67 6.79 5.56 -0.55
CA LEU A 67 7.27 4.22 -0.86
C LEU A 67 6.46 3.63 -2.01
N ARG A 68 7.15 2.95 -2.92
CA ARG A 68 6.57 2.11 -3.97
C ARG A 68 7.08 0.70 -3.74
N TRP A 69 6.18 -0.28 -3.78
CA TRP A 69 6.53 -1.67 -3.48
C TRP A 69 5.80 -2.65 -4.40
N SER A 70 6.35 -3.84 -4.52
CA SER A 70 5.72 -5.01 -5.14
C SER A 70 5.92 -6.23 -4.25
N ASN A 71 5.10 -7.26 -4.41
CA ASN A 71 5.27 -8.54 -3.72
C ASN A 71 5.15 -9.71 -4.72
N PRO A 72 6.21 -10.01 -5.49
CA PRO A 72 6.18 -11.04 -6.53
C PRO A 72 5.92 -12.44 -5.98
N ILE A 73 6.21 -12.70 -4.70
CA ILE A 73 5.94 -13.99 -4.05
C ILE A 73 4.42 -14.22 -3.94
N ALA A 74 3.63 -13.15 -3.75
CA ALA A 74 2.18 -13.19 -3.66
C ALA A 74 1.47 -13.01 -5.01
N GLY A 75 2.21 -12.97 -6.13
CA GLY A 75 1.72 -12.73 -7.48
C GLY A 75 2.03 -11.32 -8.00
N SER A 76 1.29 -10.88 -9.02
CA SER A 76 1.46 -9.52 -9.55
C SER A 76 0.65 -8.54 -8.69
N ILE A 77 1.32 -7.95 -7.71
CA ILE A 77 0.76 -6.94 -6.81
C ILE A 77 1.74 -5.78 -6.68
N HIS A 78 1.18 -4.58 -6.80
CA HIS A 78 1.92 -3.33 -6.73
C HIS A 78 1.19 -2.36 -5.82
N GLY A 79 1.95 -1.73 -4.92
CA GLY A 79 1.40 -0.80 -3.96
C GLY A 79 2.26 0.46 -3.78
N ASN A 80 1.62 1.46 -3.21
CA ASN A 80 2.19 2.78 -2.97
C ASN A 80 1.74 3.26 -1.60
N VAL A 81 2.66 3.89 -0.87
CA VAL A 81 2.40 4.46 0.45
C VAL A 81 2.34 5.97 0.32
N PHE A 82 1.26 6.56 0.81
CA PHE A 82 1.03 8.00 0.81
C PHE A 82 0.98 8.53 2.24
N LEU A 83 1.36 9.79 2.39
CA LEU A 83 1.21 10.53 3.64
C LEU A 83 0.17 11.60 3.48
N TRP A 84 -0.60 11.81 4.53
CA TRP A 84 -1.32 13.04 4.72
C TRP A 84 -0.70 13.82 5.88
N THR A 85 -0.47 15.12 5.66
CA THR A 85 0.27 15.97 6.58
C THR A 85 -0.58 17.13 7.08
N SER A 86 -0.33 17.53 8.32
CA SER A 86 -0.91 18.68 9.00
C SER A 86 0.25 19.61 9.35
N GLN A 87 0.28 20.83 8.78
CA GLN A 87 1.44 21.74 8.89
C GLN A 87 2.79 21.07 8.60
N GLY A 88 2.84 20.22 7.57
CA GLY A 88 4.04 19.47 7.18
C GLY A 88 4.38 18.27 8.07
N ARG A 89 3.68 18.05 9.19
CA ARG A 89 3.85 16.87 10.06
C ARG A 89 2.95 15.72 9.58
N PRO A 90 3.46 14.48 9.43
CA PRO A 90 2.62 13.33 9.10
C PRO A 90 1.52 13.10 10.14
N ALA A 91 0.27 13.05 9.69
CA ALA A 91 -0.91 12.78 10.52
C ALA A 91 -1.51 11.40 10.21
N VAL A 92 -1.49 11.00 8.94
CA VAL A 92 -1.96 9.68 8.48
C VAL A 92 -0.95 9.11 7.48
N VAL A 93 -0.70 7.81 7.58
CA VAL A 93 -0.04 7.02 6.54
C VAL A 93 -1.04 6.02 5.99
N GLY A 94 -1.06 5.87 4.67
CA GLY A 94 -1.92 4.90 4.00
C GLY A 94 -1.16 4.08 2.96
N SER A 95 -1.29 2.76 3.02
CA SER A 95 -0.79 1.85 2.00
C SER A 95 -1.95 1.47 1.09
N PHE A 96 -1.78 1.66 -0.21
CA PHE A 96 -2.78 1.34 -1.24
C PHE A 96 -2.15 0.37 -2.23
N TYR A 97 -2.88 -0.67 -2.63
CA TYR A 97 -2.36 -1.63 -3.59
C TYR A 97 -3.42 -2.15 -4.57
N LYS A 98 -2.93 -2.62 -5.71
CA LYS A 98 -3.70 -3.32 -6.74
C LYS A 98 -3.10 -4.69 -6.96
N TRP A 99 -3.92 -5.72 -6.81
CA TRP A 99 -3.62 -7.07 -7.27
C TRP A 99 -4.03 -7.21 -8.74
N PHE A 100 -3.13 -7.66 -9.60
CA PHE A 100 -3.40 -8.01 -10.99
C PHE A 100 -3.57 -9.52 -11.16
N GLU A 101 -2.77 -10.31 -10.45
CA GLU A 101 -2.82 -11.78 -10.39
C GLU A 101 -2.41 -12.27 -8.99
N PRO A 102 -2.99 -13.36 -8.48
CA PRO A 102 -4.11 -14.12 -9.06
C PRO A 102 -5.48 -13.44 -8.83
N PHE A 103 -5.53 -12.42 -7.97
CA PHE A 103 -6.74 -11.66 -7.70
C PHE A 103 -6.77 -10.36 -8.51
N THR A 104 -7.93 -9.71 -8.54
CA THR A 104 -8.13 -8.47 -9.31
C THR A 104 -8.60 -7.30 -8.46
N HIS A 105 -8.69 -7.45 -7.14
CA HIS A 105 -9.14 -6.38 -6.25
C HIS A 105 -8.04 -5.37 -5.95
N ALA A 106 -8.47 -4.23 -5.42
CA ALA A 106 -7.61 -3.23 -4.79
C ALA A 106 -8.00 -3.12 -3.32
N SER A 107 -7.04 -2.84 -2.46
CA SER A 107 -7.30 -2.56 -1.04
C SER A 107 -6.40 -1.45 -0.54
N HIS A 108 -6.68 -1.00 0.68
CA HIS A 108 -5.89 -0.02 1.38
C HIS A 108 -6.02 -0.21 2.89
N GLU A 109 -5.03 0.30 3.60
CA GLU A 109 -4.96 0.32 5.06
C GLU A 109 -4.45 1.68 5.51
N PHE A 110 -4.87 2.11 6.71
CA PHE A 110 -4.50 3.40 7.29
C PHE A 110 -3.99 3.23 8.71
N HIS A 111 -2.98 4.03 9.05
CA HIS A 111 -2.55 4.25 10.42
C HIS A 111 -2.50 5.75 10.73
N SER A 112 -2.96 6.11 11.92
CA SER A 112 -2.75 7.46 12.45
C SER A 112 -1.31 7.58 12.96
N LEU A 113 -0.67 8.69 12.58
CA LEU A 113 0.61 9.16 13.12
C LEU A 113 0.42 10.43 13.97
N SER A 114 -0.85 10.83 14.19
CA SER A 114 -1.20 12.02 14.95
C SER A 114 -1.23 11.76 16.45
N LEU A 115 -0.96 12.81 17.23
CA LEU A 115 -1.20 12.83 18.67
C LEU A 115 -2.68 12.96 19.02
N ASN A 116 -3.48 13.45 18.07
CA ASN A 116 -4.92 13.64 18.21
C ASN A 116 -5.68 12.55 17.46
N ARG A 117 -6.98 12.42 17.78
CA ARG A 117 -7.88 11.55 17.03
C ARG A 117 -8.00 12.04 15.59
N VAL A 118 -8.21 11.09 14.68
CA VAL A 118 -8.34 11.38 13.25
C VAL A 118 -9.62 10.72 12.73
N SER A 119 -10.39 11.47 11.96
CA SER A 119 -11.50 10.94 11.17
C SER A 119 -11.15 10.97 9.69
N GLY A 120 -11.48 9.91 8.96
CA GLY A 120 -11.34 9.79 7.52
C GLY A 120 -12.70 9.67 6.83
N GLU A 121 -12.97 10.60 5.95
CA GLU A 121 -14.11 10.59 5.05
C GLU A 121 -13.69 10.11 3.67
N ARG A 122 -14.57 9.36 3.02
CA ARG A 122 -14.47 9.02 1.60
C ARG A 122 -15.81 9.29 0.95
N ASP A 123 -15.79 10.08 -0.12
CA ASP A 123 -17.00 10.50 -0.84
C ASP A 123 -18.06 11.06 0.15
N GLN A 124 -17.63 11.95 1.06
CA GLN A 124 -18.45 12.60 2.10
C GLN A 124 -19.06 11.67 3.16
N ARG A 125 -18.61 10.42 3.24
CA ARG A 125 -19.00 9.48 4.30
C ARG A 125 -17.82 9.14 5.18
N THR A 126 -17.97 9.23 6.50
CA THR A 126 -16.96 8.70 7.43
C THR A 126 -16.83 7.18 7.25
N VAL A 127 -15.64 6.73 6.88
CA VAL A 127 -15.32 5.31 6.64
C VAL A 127 -14.21 4.79 7.55
N TRP A 128 -13.53 5.69 8.25
CA TRP A 128 -12.45 5.37 9.16
C TRP A 128 -12.37 6.42 10.26
N SER A 129 -12.06 6.00 11.48
CA SER A 129 -11.74 6.91 12.58
C SER A 129 -10.89 6.21 13.63
N THR A 130 -10.15 6.99 14.42
CA THR A 130 -9.40 6.48 15.57
C THR A 130 -10.09 6.84 16.88
N ASN A 131 -9.97 5.95 17.87
CA ASN A 131 -10.51 6.20 19.21
C ASN A 131 -9.61 7.10 20.07
N ALA A 132 -8.33 7.22 19.70
CA ALA A 132 -7.32 8.05 20.34
C ALA A 132 -6.27 8.52 19.30
N GLY A 133 -5.26 9.28 19.75
CA GLY A 133 -4.05 9.52 18.96
C GLY A 133 -3.36 8.20 18.57
N GLY A 134 -2.78 8.17 17.37
CA GLY A 134 -2.10 6.99 16.83
C GLY A 134 -0.70 6.77 17.40
N VAL A 135 -0.08 7.82 17.94
CA VAL A 135 1.25 7.76 18.57
C VAL A 135 1.27 8.51 19.89
N ARG A 136 2.24 8.18 20.73
CA ARG A 136 2.54 8.91 21.97
C ARG A 136 4.05 9.10 22.07
N PHE A 137 4.50 10.34 22.15
CA PHE A 137 5.90 10.61 22.46
C PHE A 137 6.19 10.31 23.92
N THR A 138 7.31 9.62 24.15
CA THR A 138 7.81 9.32 25.49
C THR A 138 9.20 9.93 25.60
N ALA A 139 9.47 10.62 26.70
CA ALA A 139 10.79 11.15 26.97
C ALA A 139 11.80 9.99 27.06
N VAL A 140 12.90 10.09 26.32
CA VAL A 140 14.01 9.16 26.45
C VAL A 140 14.92 9.67 27.57
N LYS A 141 15.15 8.84 28.59
CA LYS A 141 15.99 9.22 29.73
C LYS A 141 17.43 9.45 29.25
N GLY A 142 18.00 10.60 29.61
CA GLY A 142 19.35 10.97 29.18
C GLY A 142 19.45 11.34 27.71
N ALA A 143 18.32 11.63 27.04
CA ALA A 143 18.35 12.21 25.71
C ALA A 143 19.17 13.50 25.71
N ILE A 144 20.13 13.58 24.80
CA ILE A 144 20.82 14.82 24.50
C ILE A 144 19.80 15.70 23.77
N GLU A 145 19.77 16.99 24.11
CA GLU A 145 18.95 17.95 23.39
C GLU A 145 19.33 17.90 21.90
N PRO A 146 18.37 17.82 20.97
CA PRO A 146 18.70 17.83 19.56
C PRO A 146 19.49 19.10 19.24
N ASP A 147 20.49 18.97 18.38
CA ASP A 147 21.08 20.15 17.75
C ASP A 147 19.97 20.97 17.10
N ALA A 148 20.09 22.30 17.16
CA ALA A 148 19.09 23.19 16.57
C ALA A 148 18.87 22.80 15.10
N PHE A 149 17.63 22.40 14.76
CA PHE A 149 17.25 22.16 13.38
C PHE A 149 17.18 23.51 12.67
N ASP A 150 18.11 23.73 11.75
CA ASP A 150 18.26 24.98 11.00
C ASP A 150 17.21 25.19 9.90
N GLY A 151 16.31 24.21 9.72
CA GLY A 151 15.28 24.25 8.68
C GLY A 151 15.77 23.84 7.30
N SER A 152 17.04 23.44 7.16
CA SER A 152 17.59 22.97 5.90
C SER A 152 16.89 21.67 5.47
N PRO A 153 16.54 21.52 4.17
CA PRO A 153 16.08 20.24 3.65
C PRO A 153 17.12 19.17 3.96
N VAL A 154 16.68 18.04 4.53
CA VAL A 154 17.55 16.87 4.63
C VAL A 154 17.83 16.43 3.20
N LEU A 155 19.04 16.68 2.73
CA LEU A 155 19.48 16.33 1.38
C LEU A 155 19.18 14.85 1.13
N GLY A 156 18.47 14.57 0.03
CA GLY A 156 18.25 13.20 -0.41
C GLY A 156 19.59 12.52 -0.72
N PRO A 157 19.65 11.19 -0.77
CA PRO A 157 20.87 10.48 -1.17
C PRO A 157 21.44 10.96 -2.52
N GLU A 158 20.60 11.50 -3.40
CA GLU A 158 20.91 12.12 -4.68
C GLU A 158 21.64 13.48 -4.60
N ASP A 159 21.50 14.20 -3.48
CA ASP A 159 22.03 15.57 -3.30
C ASP A 159 23.32 15.59 -2.46
N ARG A 160 23.86 14.42 -2.07
CA ARG A 160 25.16 14.34 -1.41
C ARG A 160 26.28 14.51 -2.45
N PRO A 161 27.28 15.39 -2.19
CA PRO A 161 28.45 15.47 -3.06
C PRO A 161 29.14 14.10 -3.15
N LYS A 162 29.53 13.72 -4.36
CA LYS A 162 30.23 12.46 -4.65
C LYS A 162 31.58 12.39 -3.95
#